data_AF-A0A924JRS0-F1
#
_entry.id   AF-A0A924JRS0-F1
#
_cell.length_a   1.000
_cell.length_b   1.000
_cell.length_c   1.000
_cell.angle_alpha   90.00
_cell.angle_beta   90.00
_cell.angle_gamma   90.00
#
_symmetry.space_group_name_H-M   'P 1'
#
loop_
_entity.id
_entity.type
_entity.pdbx_description
1 polymer ?
#
loop_
_entity_poly.entity_id
_entity_poly.type
_entity_poly.pdbx_seq_one_letter_code
_entity_poly.pdbx_strand_id
1 'polypeptide(L)'
;MLTEQPYILYSDGNGNIFEDTTLYAVGRAGWDAFPVPEEDWIEMPDGGNLYELPGRRGIGIDVQTGDMRLCEKGWAVAAFVPPAHTGLFLAAYETMQDAPMLPLFCYTAAAWYNEKTYVAAVRIEKDIRQECAGYDDEKIQSGTEHLLEAFPHNRLVKHLMENCCMTYNCPAARNFSLGRWECPVPVSPACNANCIGCVSFQPQEEEITSPQDRLTFKPSAEEIVEFTVPHLMNAPFPIISFGQGCEGEPLLMWETLCVAIKEIRKHTNRGSININTNGSMPKAVKAMCEAGLNSIRVSMNSARKDIYTKYYRPNNYQFEDLIESLKVAKNLGAWT
;
A
#
# COMPACT_ATOMS: atom_id res chain seq x y z
N MET A 1 20.40 -19.91 0.31
CA MET A 1 21.21 -18.79 0.81
C MET A 1 22.18 -18.43 -0.30
N LEU A 2 22.40 -17.14 -0.54
CA LEU A 2 23.44 -16.70 -1.45
C LEU A 2 24.79 -17.25 -0.97
N THR A 3 25.63 -17.66 -1.91
CA THR A 3 27.01 -18.12 -1.63
C THR A 3 28.05 -17.10 -2.07
N GLU A 4 27.61 -16.07 -2.80
CA GLU A 4 28.41 -14.94 -3.29
C GLU A 4 27.50 -13.70 -3.39
N GLN A 5 28.09 -12.51 -3.50
CA GLN A 5 27.31 -11.28 -3.70
C GLN A 5 26.61 -11.29 -5.07
N PRO A 6 25.34 -10.83 -5.13
CA PRO A 6 24.58 -10.82 -6.36
C PRO A 6 25.01 -9.65 -7.25
N TYR A 7 24.82 -9.78 -8.56
CA TYR A 7 25.24 -8.78 -9.53
C TYR A 7 24.20 -7.68 -9.70
N ILE A 8 24.65 -6.47 -10.01
CA ILE A 8 23.77 -5.33 -10.28
C ILE A 8 22.94 -5.58 -11.54
N LEU A 9 21.69 -5.12 -11.52
CA LEU A 9 20.79 -5.11 -12.68
C LEU A 9 20.82 -3.77 -13.41
N TYR A 10 20.68 -3.80 -14.74
CA TYR A 10 20.46 -2.61 -15.58
C TYR A 10 19.38 -2.84 -16.64
N SER A 11 18.65 -1.78 -17.00
CA SER A 11 17.70 -1.77 -18.12
C SER A 11 18.34 -1.15 -19.37
N ASP A 12 18.01 -1.70 -20.54
CA ASP A 12 18.36 -1.09 -21.83
C ASP A 12 17.44 0.07 -22.26
N GLY A 13 16.39 0.35 -21.48
CA GLY A 13 15.37 1.36 -21.76
C GLY A 13 14.30 0.93 -22.76
N ASN A 14 14.31 -0.33 -23.19
CA ASN A 14 13.28 -0.93 -24.06
C ASN A 14 12.48 -2.02 -23.31
N GLY A 15 12.55 -2.01 -21.97
CA GLY A 15 11.88 -2.99 -21.12
C GLY A 15 12.66 -4.29 -20.90
N ASN A 16 13.90 -4.41 -21.41
CA ASN A 16 14.76 -5.56 -21.13
C ASN A 16 15.69 -5.26 -19.96
N ILE A 17 15.86 -6.23 -19.07
CA ILE A 17 16.71 -6.13 -17.89
C ILE A 17 17.80 -7.19 -17.97
N PHE A 18 19.03 -6.79 -17.66
CA PHE A 18 20.23 -7.61 -17.71
C PHE A 18 21.06 -7.42 -16.44
N GLU A 19 21.94 -8.36 -16.15
CA GLU A 19 22.96 -8.25 -15.12
C GLU A 19 24.27 -7.67 -15.66
N ASP A 20 24.96 -6.88 -14.84
CA ASP A 20 26.36 -6.54 -15.07
C ASP A 20 27.26 -7.37 -14.14
N THR A 21 27.83 -8.45 -14.68
CA THR A 21 28.74 -9.34 -13.92
C THR A 21 30.07 -8.70 -13.53
N THR A 22 30.33 -7.46 -13.94
CA THR A 22 31.50 -6.69 -13.50
C THR A 22 31.25 -5.90 -12.21
N LEU A 23 30.01 -5.92 -11.69
CA LEU A 23 29.58 -5.13 -10.54
C LEU A 23 28.69 -5.93 -9.59
N TYR A 24 29.06 -5.96 -8.31
CA TYR A 24 28.15 -6.42 -7.24
C TYR A 24 27.12 -5.35 -6.91
N ALA A 25 25.89 -5.79 -6.66
CA ALA A 25 24.78 -4.94 -6.29
C ALA A 25 24.97 -4.38 -4.87
N VAL A 26 24.57 -3.13 -4.68
CA VAL A 26 24.59 -2.44 -3.39
C VAL A 26 23.24 -1.81 -3.10
N GLY A 27 23.03 -1.47 -1.83
CA GLY A 27 21.83 -0.83 -1.33
C GLY A 27 22.10 0.60 -0.92
N ARG A 28 21.10 1.47 -1.00
CA ARG A 28 21.17 2.85 -0.53
C ARG A 28 20.36 3.03 0.74
N ALA A 29 20.98 3.65 1.74
CA ALA A 29 20.31 4.12 2.94
C ALA A 29 20.57 5.63 3.09
N GLY A 30 19.50 6.44 3.03
CA GLY A 30 19.64 7.89 2.96
C GLY A 30 20.35 8.32 1.67
N TRP A 31 21.50 8.98 1.80
CA TRP A 31 22.27 9.50 0.68
C TRP A 31 23.45 8.60 0.27
N ASP A 32 23.75 7.58 1.06
CA ASP A 32 24.96 6.79 0.91
C ASP A 32 24.64 5.37 0.41
N ALA A 33 25.55 4.83 -0.41
CA ALA A 33 25.50 3.45 -0.88
C ALA A 33 26.33 2.54 0.04
N PHE A 34 25.84 1.33 0.27
CA PHE A 34 26.42 0.35 1.17
C PHE A 34 26.35 -1.06 0.57
N PRO A 35 27.40 -1.89 0.77
CA PRO A 35 27.26 -3.32 0.57
C PRO A 35 26.05 -3.85 1.37
N VAL A 36 25.23 -4.68 0.75
CA VAL A 36 24.09 -5.32 1.41
C VAL A 36 24.54 -6.69 1.93
N PRO A 37 24.31 -7.02 3.22
CA PRO A 37 24.61 -8.35 3.76
C PRO A 37 23.95 -9.47 2.95
N GLU A 38 24.60 -10.62 2.84
CA GLU A 38 24.10 -11.76 2.04
C GLU A 38 22.77 -12.30 2.59
N GLU A 39 22.58 -12.23 3.91
CA GLU A 39 21.36 -12.63 4.60
C GLU A 39 20.15 -11.70 4.36
N ASP A 40 20.39 -10.46 3.91
CA ASP A 40 19.36 -9.45 3.67
C ASP A 40 18.77 -9.53 2.24
N TRP A 41 19.33 -10.40 1.40
CA TRP A 41 18.80 -10.70 0.08
C TRP A 41 17.86 -11.91 0.14
N ILE A 42 16.63 -11.71 -0.32
CA ILE A 42 15.67 -12.79 -0.57
C ILE A 42 15.39 -12.90 -2.05
N GLU A 43 15.08 -14.11 -2.53
CA GLU A 43 14.52 -14.27 -3.87
C GLU A 43 13.26 -13.41 -3.99
N MET A 44 13.12 -12.69 -5.11
CA MET A 44 12.02 -11.76 -5.32
C MET A 44 10.69 -12.50 -5.14
N PRO A 45 9.85 -12.11 -4.17
CA PRO A 45 8.61 -12.83 -3.91
C PRO A 45 7.61 -12.69 -5.07
N ASP A 46 6.72 -13.67 -5.22
CA ASP A 46 5.66 -13.66 -6.22
C ASP A 46 4.81 -12.39 -6.14
N GLY A 47 4.56 -11.76 -7.29
CA GLY A 47 3.88 -10.46 -7.38
C GLY A 47 4.79 -9.24 -7.20
N GLY A 48 6.10 -9.45 -6.97
CA GLY A 48 7.10 -8.41 -7.11
C GLY A 48 7.25 -7.96 -8.56
N ASN A 49 7.64 -6.70 -8.75
CA ASN A 49 7.85 -6.10 -10.07
C ASN A 49 9.21 -5.41 -10.12
N LEU A 50 9.87 -5.50 -11.27
CA LEU A 50 11.06 -4.72 -11.55
C LEU A 50 10.69 -3.41 -12.22
N TYR A 51 11.41 -2.35 -11.84
CA TYR A 51 11.27 -1.01 -12.39
C TYR A 51 12.59 -0.56 -12.96
N GLU A 52 12.56 -0.11 -14.22
CA GLU A 52 13.64 0.71 -14.72
C GLU A 52 13.54 2.13 -14.13
N LEU A 53 14.70 2.75 -13.95
CA LEU A 53 14.81 4.11 -13.41
C LEU A 53 15.42 5.02 -14.48
N PRO A 54 14.60 5.59 -15.40
CA PRO A 54 15.10 6.40 -16.49
C PRO A 54 15.99 7.54 -16.01
N GLY A 55 17.08 7.77 -16.75
CA GLY A 55 18.06 8.81 -16.45
C GLY A 55 18.86 8.59 -15.16
N ARG A 56 18.88 7.37 -14.60
CA ARG A 56 19.67 7.04 -13.40
C ARG A 56 20.66 5.92 -13.71
N ARG A 57 21.90 6.06 -13.24
CA ARG A 57 22.96 5.05 -13.39
C ARG A 57 23.11 4.29 -12.08
N GLY A 58 23.06 2.96 -12.12
CA GLY A 58 23.20 2.15 -10.92
C GLY A 58 24.59 2.30 -10.31
N ILE A 59 24.71 2.32 -8.99
CA ILE A 59 25.99 2.27 -8.29
C ILE A 59 26.23 0.81 -7.93
N GLY A 60 27.44 0.30 -8.13
CA GLY A 60 27.85 -1.05 -7.74
C GLY A 60 29.31 -1.08 -7.28
N ILE A 61 29.73 -2.23 -6.74
CA ILE A 61 31.13 -2.47 -6.35
C ILE A 61 31.81 -3.27 -7.46
N ASP A 62 32.94 -2.78 -7.96
CA ASP A 62 33.72 -3.47 -8.98
C ASP A 62 34.26 -4.82 -8.45
N VAL A 63 34.00 -5.89 -9.20
CA VAL A 63 34.37 -7.26 -8.80
C VAL A 63 35.88 -7.49 -8.75
N GLN A 64 36.67 -6.66 -9.44
CA GLN A 64 38.13 -6.78 -9.48
C GLN A 64 38.80 -5.84 -8.48
N THR A 65 38.38 -4.58 -8.41
CA THR A 65 39.06 -3.56 -7.59
C THR A 65 38.46 -3.40 -6.20
N GLY A 66 37.17 -3.73 -6.03
CA GLY A 66 36.41 -3.48 -4.81
C GLY A 66 35.96 -2.02 -4.65
N ASP A 67 36.21 -1.15 -5.63
CA ASP A 67 35.79 0.25 -5.59
C ASP A 67 34.34 0.42 -6.05
N MET A 68 33.66 1.44 -5.50
CA MET A 68 32.34 1.83 -5.99
C MET A 68 32.45 2.58 -7.32
N ARG A 69 31.64 2.21 -8.30
CA ARG A 69 31.50 2.93 -9.57
C ARG A 69 30.10 2.80 -10.16
N LEU A 70 29.83 3.61 -11.17
CA LEU A 70 28.58 3.56 -11.93
C LEU A 70 28.56 2.38 -12.90
N CYS A 71 27.36 1.83 -13.08
CA CYS A 71 27.02 0.91 -14.16
C CYS A 71 26.68 1.73 -15.42
N GLU A 72 27.60 1.75 -16.38
CA GLU A 72 27.46 2.54 -17.62
C GLU A 72 26.64 1.84 -18.72
N LYS A 73 26.22 0.59 -18.50
CA LYS A 73 25.54 -0.23 -19.51
C LYS A 73 24.09 0.17 -19.77
N GLY A 74 23.44 0.84 -18.82
CA GLY A 74 22.02 1.12 -18.91
C GLY A 74 21.45 1.89 -17.72
N TRP A 75 20.13 1.90 -17.59
CA TRP A 75 19.45 2.54 -16.47
C TRP A 75 19.46 1.64 -15.25
N ALA A 76 19.51 2.25 -14.06
CA ALA A 76 19.37 1.55 -12.80
C ALA A 76 18.04 0.79 -12.74
N VAL A 77 18.04 -0.34 -12.06
CA VAL A 77 16.84 -1.16 -11.82
C VAL A 77 16.55 -1.20 -10.33
N ALA A 78 15.27 -1.11 -9.98
CA ALA A 78 14.76 -1.30 -8.64
C ALA A 78 13.63 -2.34 -8.64
N ALA A 79 13.17 -2.72 -7.44
CA ALA A 79 12.03 -3.61 -7.29
C ALA A 79 10.94 -3.01 -6.39
N PHE A 80 9.70 -3.27 -6.75
CA PHE A 80 8.59 -3.29 -5.82
C PHE A 80 8.47 -4.66 -5.19
N VAL A 81 8.49 -4.68 -3.85
CA VAL A 81 8.32 -5.90 -3.08
C VAL A 81 6.84 -5.99 -2.68
N PRO A 82 6.18 -7.14 -2.87
CA PRO A 82 4.75 -7.28 -2.60
C PRO A 82 4.43 -7.17 -1.10
N PRO A 83 3.14 -7.04 -0.73
CA PRO A 83 2.70 -7.08 0.66
C PRO A 83 3.32 -8.23 1.47
N ALA A 84 3.31 -8.09 2.79
CA ALA A 84 3.98 -8.97 3.76
C ALA A 84 5.51 -8.83 3.87
N HIS A 85 6.14 -7.98 3.06
CA HIS A 85 7.59 -7.77 3.07
C HIS A 85 7.94 -6.30 3.34
N THR A 86 9.13 -6.08 3.91
CA THR A 86 9.71 -4.75 4.14
C THR A 86 11.02 -4.65 3.38
N GLY A 87 11.14 -3.66 2.49
CA GLY A 87 12.42 -3.33 1.84
C GLY A 87 13.41 -2.76 2.85
N LEU A 88 14.64 -3.25 2.82
CA LEU A 88 15.72 -2.87 3.75
C LEU A 88 16.58 -1.75 3.17
N PHE A 89 16.79 -1.77 1.85
CA PHE A 89 17.60 -0.78 1.14
C PHE A 89 16.88 -0.28 -0.12
N LEU A 90 17.10 0.99 -0.46
CA LEU A 90 16.70 1.53 -1.76
C LEU A 90 17.71 1.11 -2.84
N ALA A 91 17.30 1.09 -4.10
CA ALA A 91 18.23 0.97 -5.21
C ALA A 91 19.25 2.12 -5.16
N ALA A 92 20.53 1.77 -5.30
CA ALA A 92 21.62 2.72 -5.31
C ALA A 92 21.84 3.22 -6.74
N TYR A 93 21.74 4.53 -6.94
CA TYR A 93 21.94 5.15 -8.24
C TYR A 93 22.41 6.60 -8.11
N GLU A 94 23.04 7.08 -9.18
CA GLU A 94 23.27 8.50 -9.42
C GLU A 94 22.20 9.04 -10.40
N THR A 95 21.65 10.22 -10.08
CA THR A 95 20.63 10.88 -10.91
C THR A 95 21.31 11.79 -11.92
N MET A 96 21.08 11.55 -13.22
CA MET A 96 21.61 12.41 -14.28
C MET A 96 20.83 13.73 -14.37
N GLN A 97 21.42 14.74 -15.00
CA GLN A 97 20.88 16.11 -15.07
C GLN A 97 19.43 16.19 -15.60
N ASP A 98 19.10 15.39 -16.61
CA ASP A 98 17.79 15.40 -17.28
C ASP A 98 16.90 14.20 -16.87
N ALA A 99 17.18 13.59 -15.72
CA ALA A 99 16.41 12.44 -15.26
C ALA A 99 14.97 12.86 -14.90
N PRO A 100 13.93 12.16 -15.40
CA PRO A 100 12.56 12.49 -15.08
C PRO A 100 12.26 12.26 -13.60
N MET A 101 11.20 12.94 -13.12
CA MET A 101 10.62 12.64 -11.82
C MET A 101 10.03 11.24 -11.85
N LEU A 102 10.35 10.44 -10.81
CA LEU A 102 9.81 9.10 -10.68
C LEU A 102 8.47 9.15 -9.93
N PRO A 103 7.52 8.25 -10.24
CA PRO A 103 6.34 8.04 -9.42
C PRO A 103 6.67 7.76 -7.95
N LEU A 104 5.70 7.91 -7.06
CA LEU A 104 5.89 7.70 -5.63
C LEU A 104 5.76 6.21 -5.26
N PHE A 105 6.67 5.40 -5.77
CA PHE A 105 6.75 3.96 -5.46
C PHE A 105 7.92 3.61 -4.55
N CYS A 106 7.91 2.37 -4.07
CA CYS A 106 9.03 1.80 -3.35
C CYS A 106 10.07 1.29 -4.37
N TYR A 107 11.27 1.84 -4.31
CA TYR A 107 12.38 1.49 -5.20
C TYR A 107 13.42 0.68 -4.45
N THR A 108 13.09 -0.55 -4.09
CA THR A 108 13.96 -1.44 -3.31
C THR A 108 15.15 -1.88 -4.14
N ALA A 109 16.32 -2.09 -3.52
CA ALA A 109 17.48 -2.62 -4.21
C ALA A 109 17.18 -4.02 -4.76
N ALA A 110 17.56 -4.24 -6.02
CA ALA A 110 17.35 -5.47 -6.76
C ALA A 110 18.67 -5.95 -7.36
N ALA A 111 18.84 -7.26 -7.47
CA ALA A 111 20.06 -7.88 -7.94
C ALA A 111 19.76 -9.20 -8.66
N TRP A 112 20.75 -9.71 -9.39
CA TRP A 112 20.66 -10.97 -10.13
C TRP A 112 21.68 -11.97 -9.63
N TYR A 113 21.23 -13.21 -9.42
CA TYR A 113 22.11 -14.31 -9.03
C TYR A 113 21.51 -15.66 -9.40
N ASN A 114 22.29 -16.53 -10.04
CA ASN A 114 21.88 -17.89 -10.41
C ASN A 114 20.49 -17.97 -11.05
N GLU A 115 20.30 -17.22 -12.14
CA GLU A 115 19.06 -17.20 -12.95
C GLU A 115 17.82 -16.67 -12.21
N LYS A 116 18.03 -15.96 -11.09
CA LYS A 116 16.96 -15.46 -10.24
C LYS A 116 17.20 -14.01 -9.85
N THR A 117 16.10 -13.29 -9.67
CA THR A 117 16.09 -11.94 -9.12
C THR A 117 16.04 -12.01 -7.59
N TYR A 118 16.88 -11.20 -6.95
CA TYR A 118 16.90 -11.01 -5.50
C TYR A 118 16.58 -9.57 -5.16
N VAL A 119 15.97 -9.35 -4.00
CA VAL A 119 15.65 -8.02 -3.46
C VAL A 119 16.14 -7.90 -2.02
N ALA A 120 16.59 -6.71 -1.65
CA ALA A 120 17.03 -6.43 -0.29
C ALA A 120 15.81 -6.21 0.62
N ALA A 121 15.24 -7.28 1.14
CA ALA A 121 13.97 -7.26 1.86
C ALA A 121 13.84 -8.39 2.87
N VAL A 122 12.98 -8.20 3.87
CA VAL A 122 12.62 -9.22 4.85
C VAL A 122 11.11 -9.42 4.88
N ARG A 123 10.68 -10.69 5.02
CA ARG A 123 9.27 -11.02 5.24
C ARG A 123 8.90 -10.74 6.69
N ILE A 124 7.85 -9.94 6.91
CA ILE A 124 7.38 -9.52 8.24
C ILE A 124 5.98 -10.03 8.61
N GLU A 125 5.19 -10.49 7.64
CA GLU A 125 3.83 -11.01 7.86
C GLU A 125 3.73 -12.45 7.36
N LYS A 126 3.12 -13.34 8.16
CA LYS A 126 2.94 -14.75 7.82
C LYS A 126 1.58 -15.03 7.18
N ASP A 127 0.62 -14.12 7.34
CA ASP A 127 -0.70 -14.25 6.73
C ASP A 127 -0.60 -14.17 5.20
N ILE A 128 -1.32 -15.07 4.53
CA ILE A 128 -1.32 -15.25 3.06
C ILE A 128 -2.39 -14.40 2.36
N ARG A 129 -3.18 -13.63 3.11
CA ARG A 129 -4.39 -12.93 2.61
C ARG A 129 -4.18 -12.01 1.43
N GLN A 130 -2.97 -11.50 1.25
CA GLN A 130 -2.62 -10.56 0.17
C GLN A 130 -1.56 -11.14 -0.79
N GLU A 131 -1.27 -12.44 -0.70
CA GLU A 131 -0.29 -13.09 -1.57
C GLU A 131 -0.81 -13.27 -2.99
N CYS A 132 0.06 -12.96 -3.95
CA CYS A 132 -0.25 -12.99 -5.38
C CYS A 132 -0.81 -14.36 -5.83
N ALA A 133 -0.20 -15.46 -5.36
CA ALA A 133 -0.58 -16.83 -5.69
C ALA A 133 -2.04 -17.18 -5.34
N GLY A 134 -2.66 -16.43 -4.42
CA GLY A 134 -4.05 -16.65 -4.03
C GLY A 134 -5.08 -16.04 -5.00
N TYR A 135 -4.66 -15.27 -6.01
CA TYR A 135 -5.54 -14.53 -6.92
C TYR A 135 -5.64 -15.20 -8.29
N ASP A 136 -6.83 -15.74 -8.58
CA ASP A 136 -7.18 -16.41 -9.84
C ASP A 136 -8.09 -15.47 -10.65
N ASP A 137 -7.61 -15.02 -11.81
CA ASP A 137 -8.27 -13.97 -12.59
C ASP A 137 -9.65 -14.38 -13.11
N GLU A 138 -9.85 -15.65 -13.47
CA GLU A 138 -11.15 -16.16 -13.93
C GLU A 138 -12.18 -16.12 -12.79
N LYS A 139 -11.76 -16.55 -11.58
CA LYS A 139 -12.63 -16.49 -10.40
C LYS A 139 -12.92 -15.06 -9.98
N ILE A 140 -11.94 -14.17 -10.07
CA ILE A 140 -12.11 -12.75 -9.76
C ILE A 140 -13.07 -12.09 -10.74
N GLN A 141 -12.97 -12.40 -12.04
CA GLN A 141 -13.89 -11.90 -13.03
C GLN A 141 -15.33 -12.39 -12.75
N SER A 142 -15.50 -13.69 -12.52
CA SER A 142 -16.82 -14.26 -12.20
C SER A 142 -17.42 -13.67 -10.91
N GLY A 143 -16.61 -13.49 -9.86
CA GLY A 143 -17.04 -12.85 -8.61
C GLY A 143 -17.41 -11.38 -8.78
N THR A 144 -16.70 -10.67 -9.65
CA THR A 144 -16.98 -9.27 -10.01
C THR A 144 -18.35 -9.16 -10.71
N GLU A 145 -18.59 -9.99 -11.72
CA GLU A 145 -19.87 -10.03 -12.45
C GLU A 145 -21.02 -10.35 -11.49
N HIS A 146 -20.84 -11.37 -10.64
CA HIS A 146 -21.84 -11.75 -9.65
C HIS A 146 -22.20 -10.62 -8.67
N LEU A 147 -21.19 -9.91 -8.15
CA LEU A 147 -21.41 -8.79 -7.22
C LEU A 147 -22.12 -7.61 -7.90
N LEU A 148 -21.78 -7.30 -9.14
CA LEU A 148 -22.45 -6.24 -9.91
C LEU A 148 -23.91 -6.59 -10.22
N GLU A 149 -24.22 -7.86 -10.46
CA GLU A 149 -25.59 -8.35 -10.65
C GLU A 149 -26.39 -8.37 -9.33
N ALA A 150 -25.76 -8.75 -8.23
CA ALA A 150 -26.40 -8.83 -6.91
C ALA A 150 -26.70 -7.44 -6.32
N PHE A 151 -25.87 -6.43 -6.63
CA PHE A 151 -25.98 -5.07 -6.09
C PHE A 151 -26.02 -4.00 -7.20
N PRO A 152 -26.99 -4.06 -8.13
CA PRO A 152 -26.97 -3.26 -9.37
C PRO A 152 -27.13 -1.74 -9.16
N HIS A 153 -27.58 -1.33 -7.98
CA HIS A 153 -27.78 0.07 -7.62
C HIS A 153 -26.80 0.57 -6.56
N ASN A 154 -25.90 -0.29 -6.06
CA ASN A 154 -24.93 0.09 -5.03
C ASN A 154 -23.68 0.69 -5.67
N ARG A 155 -23.48 2.00 -5.44
CA ARG A 155 -22.36 2.73 -6.06
C ARG A 155 -21.00 2.29 -5.50
N LEU A 156 -20.95 1.83 -4.25
CA LEU A 156 -19.72 1.31 -3.66
C LEU A 156 -19.33 -0.01 -4.31
N VAL A 157 -20.25 -0.96 -4.44
CA VAL A 157 -19.95 -2.24 -5.10
C VAL A 157 -19.50 -2.01 -6.54
N LYS A 158 -20.17 -1.12 -7.26
CA LYS A 158 -19.76 -0.72 -8.62
C LYS A 158 -18.32 -0.20 -8.65
N HIS A 159 -17.99 0.77 -7.80
CA HIS A 159 -16.63 1.31 -7.71
C HIS A 159 -15.58 0.25 -7.31
N LEU A 160 -15.91 -0.61 -6.36
CA LEU A 160 -15.01 -1.67 -5.89
C LEU A 160 -14.71 -2.68 -6.99
N MET A 161 -15.72 -3.06 -7.78
CA MET A 161 -15.58 -4.07 -8.82
C MET A 161 -14.93 -3.48 -10.09
N GLU A 162 -15.47 -2.39 -10.63
CA GLU A 162 -14.98 -1.83 -11.90
C GLU A 162 -13.61 -1.16 -11.75
N ASN A 163 -13.38 -0.40 -10.68
CA ASN A 163 -12.15 0.36 -10.50
C ASN A 163 -11.16 -0.41 -9.62
N CYS A 164 -11.51 -0.67 -8.36
CA CYS A 164 -10.53 -1.21 -7.41
C CYS A 164 -10.08 -2.62 -7.78
N CYS A 165 -11.00 -3.51 -8.13
CA CYS A 165 -10.71 -4.90 -8.43
C CYS A 165 -10.10 -5.05 -9.83
N MET A 166 -10.78 -4.54 -10.86
CA MET A 166 -10.41 -4.80 -12.26
C MET A 166 -9.40 -3.81 -12.85
N THR A 167 -9.25 -2.60 -12.30
CA THR A 167 -8.32 -1.59 -12.82
C THR A 167 -7.07 -1.43 -11.94
N TYR A 168 -7.25 -1.30 -10.63
CA TYR A 168 -6.14 -1.10 -9.69
C TYR A 168 -5.56 -2.41 -9.13
N ASN A 169 -6.18 -3.56 -9.44
CA ASN A 169 -5.83 -4.87 -8.90
C ASN A 169 -5.72 -4.88 -7.36
N CYS A 170 -6.54 -4.07 -6.68
CA CYS A 170 -6.51 -3.90 -5.24
C CYS A 170 -6.72 -5.25 -4.52
N PRO A 171 -5.76 -5.71 -3.69
CA PRO A 171 -5.84 -7.00 -3.01
C PRO A 171 -7.14 -7.20 -2.20
N ALA A 172 -7.60 -6.15 -1.50
CA ALA A 172 -8.82 -6.22 -0.71
C ALA A 172 -10.08 -6.31 -1.59
N ALA A 173 -10.13 -5.57 -2.71
CA ALA A 173 -11.28 -5.63 -3.62
C ALA A 173 -11.35 -7.00 -4.34
N ARG A 174 -10.20 -7.56 -4.73
CA ARG A 174 -10.11 -8.91 -5.30
C ARG A 174 -10.52 -9.97 -4.27
N ASN A 175 -10.15 -9.81 -3.00
CA ASN A 175 -10.60 -10.70 -1.92
C ASN A 175 -12.11 -10.62 -1.68
N PHE A 176 -12.70 -9.43 -1.77
CA PHE A 176 -14.15 -9.27 -1.72
C PHE A 176 -14.85 -9.96 -2.89
N SER A 177 -14.35 -9.81 -4.12
CA SER A 177 -14.83 -10.56 -5.29
C SER A 177 -14.77 -12.09 -5.08
N LEU A 178 -13.70 -12.57 -4.44
CA LEU A 178 -13.54 -13.98 -4.08
C LEU A 178 -14.32 -14.41 -2.83
N GLY A 179 -15.12 -13.53 -2.22
CA GLY A 179 -15.94 -13.82 -1.05
C GLY A 179 -15.16 -14.20 0.21
N ARG A 180 -13.95 -13.66 0.40
CA ARG A 180 -13.05 -14.03 1.51
C ARG A 180 -12.43 -12.84 2.22
N TRP A 181 -12.13 -13.03 3.51
CA TRP A 181 -11.25 -12.17 4.31
C TRP A 181 -11.69 -10.69 4.39
N GLU A 182 -10.82 -9.77 3.95
CA GLU A 182 -11.04 -8.32 4.04
C GLU A 182 -11.87 -7.80 2.87
N CYS A 183 -12.94 -7.08 3.20
CA CYS A 183 -13.78 -6.33 2.28
C CYS A 183 -13.53 -4.82 2.48
N PRO A 184 -13.01 -4.11 1.47
CA PRO A 184 -12.71 -2.68 1.56
C PRO A 184 -13.99 -1.84 1.44
N VAL A 185 -14.10 -0.79 2.25
CA VAL A 185 -15.26 0.11 2.26
C VAL A 185 -14.77 1.56 2.19
N PRO A 186 -14.50 2.10 0.98
CA PRO A 186 -14.15 3.50 0.82
C PRO A 186 -15.37 4.38 1.08
N VAL A 187 -15.22 5.50 1.79
CA VAL A 187 -16.36 6.34 2.20
C VAL A 187 -16.15 7.84 2.00
N SER A 188 -14.91 8.32 1.91
CA SER A 188 -14.61 9.74 2.00
C SER A 188 -14.03 10.31 0.70
N PRO A 189 -14.73 11.21 -0.01
CA PRO A 189 -14.16 11.91 -1.16
C PRO A 189 -13.17 13.01 -0.77
N ALA A 190 -13.07 13.36 0.52
CA ALA A 190 -12.29 14.50 1.02
C ALA A 190 -11.25 14.06 2.05
N CYS A 191 -10.17 14.83 2.18
CA CYS A 191 -9.14 14.60 3.18
C CYS A 191 -8.81 15.93 3.88
N ASN A 192 -8.50 15.86 5.18
CA ASN A 192 -8.03 17.00 5.96
C ASN A 192 -6.50 17.01 6.10
N ALA A 193 -5.78 16.20 5.33
CA ALA A 193 -4.32 16.21 5.23
C ALA A 193 -3.90 16.55 3.79
N ASN A 194 -2.83 17.34 3.64
CA ASN A 194 -2.26 17.73 2.35
C ASN A 194 -0.92 17.01 2.13
N CYS A 195 -0.92 15.68 2.25
CA CYS A 195 0.28 14.88 2.21
C CYS A 195 1.14 15.15 0.97
N ILE A 196 2.46 15.29 1.14
CA ILE A 196 3.40 15.48 0.02
C ILE A 196 3.27 14.35 -1.01
N GLY A 197 3.07 13.11 -0.55
CA GLY A 197 2.94 11.93 -1.41
C GLY A 197 1.58 11.26 -1.32
N CYS A 198 0.49 12.01 -1.53
CA CYS A 198 -0.84 11.45 -1.45
C CYS A 198 -1.12 10.48 -2.62
N VAL A 199 -1.46 9.24 -2.29
CA VAL A 199 -1.73 8.19 -3.29
C VAL A 199 -3.06 8.39 -4.04
N SER A 200 -3.93 9.27 -3.53
CA SER A 200 -5.29 9.45 -4.04
C SER A 200 -5.61 10.81 -4.60
N PHE A 201 -4.67 11.74 -4.47
CA PHE A 201 -4.83 13.08 -4.97
C PHE A 201 -3.46 13.70 -5.20
N GLN A 202 -3.19 14.11 -6.44
CA GLN A 202 -2.03 14.89 -6.80
C GLN A 202 -2.51 16.28 -7.25
N PRO A 203 -1.88 17.38 -6.81
CA PRO A 203 -2.15 18.71 -7.33
C PRO A 203 -2.05 18.75 -8.86
N GLN A 204 -2.83 19.61 -9.52
CA GLN A 204 -2.83 19.70 -10.99
C GLN A 204 -1.50 20.20 -11.56
N GLU A 205 -0.70 20.87 -10.75
CA GLU A 205 0.62 21.38 -11.14
C GLU A 205 1.73 20.31 -11.07
N GLU A 206 1.46 19.15 -10.46
CA GLU A 206 2.45 18.07 -10.32
C GLU A 206 2.40 17.11 -11.52
N GLU A 207 3.56 16.61 -11.94
CA GLU A 207 3.68 15.64 -13.05
C GLU A 207 3.38 14.19 -12.60
N ILE A 208 3.32 13.95 -11.29
CA ILE A 208 3.06 12.63 -10.72
C ILE A 208 1.56 12.34 -10.77
N THR A 209 1.18 11.18 -11.29
CA THR A 209 -0.20 10.70 -11.29
C THR A 209 -0.53 9.96 -9.99
N SER A 210 -1.78 10.08 -9.53
CA SER A 210 -2.28 9.28 -8.41
C SER A 210 -2.46 7.83 -8.85
N PRO A 211 -1.96 6.83 -8.11
CA PRO A 211 -2.20 5.43 -8.45
C PRO A 211 -3.66 5.00 -8.26
N GLN A 212 -4.44 5.67 -7.40
CA GLN A 212 -5.85 5.32 -7.15
C GLN A 212 -6.69 6.57 -6.91
N ASP A 213 -7.65 6.88 -7.76
CA ASP A 213 -8.42 8.12 -7.63
C ASP A 213 -9.44 8.07 -6.49
N ARG A 214 -9.66 9.22 -5.84
CA ARG A 214 -10.69 9.36 -4.81
C ARG A 214 -12.09 9.09 -5.36
N LEU A 215 -12.93 8.50 -4.51
CA LEU A 215 -14.38 8.54 -4.67
C LEU A 215 -14.86 9.95 -5.00
N THR A 216 -15.84 10.02 -5.89
CA THR A 216 -16.50 11.28 -6.30
C THR A 216 -17.85 11.50 -5.63
N PHE A 217 -18.23 10.61 -4.71
CA PHE A 217 -19.51 10.64 -4.00
C PHE A 217 -19.33 10.27 -2.52
N LYS A 218 -20.35 10.59 -1.73
CA LYS A 218 -20.48 10.16 -0.34
C LYS A 218 -21.50 9.00 -0.30
N PRO A 219 -21.11 7.80 0.15
CA PRO A 219 -22.06 6.70 0.29
C PRO A 219 -23.00 6.94 1.47
N SER A 220 -24.19 6.35 1.40
CA SER A 220 -25.12 6.29 2.53
C SER A 220 -24.77 5.13 3.48
N ALA A 221 -25.37 5.12 4.67
CA ALA A 221 -25.19 4.01 5.59
C ALA A 221 -25.82 2.72 5.04
N GLU A 222 -26.95 2.83 4.32
CA GLU A 222 -27.63 1.72 3.66
C GLU A 222 -26.76 1.09 2.58
N GLU A 223 -26.10 1.89 1.73
CA GLU A 223 -25.15 1.39 0.73
C GLU A 223 -24.00 0.62 1.39
N ILE A 224 -23.51 1.05 2.55
CA ILE A 224 -22.46 0.34 3.29
C ILE A 224 -23.00 -0.98 3.85
N VAL A 225 -24.16 -0.96 4.52
CA VAL A 225 -24.75 -2.13 5.19
C VAL A 225 -25.08 -3.24 4.19
N GLU A 226 -25.60 -2.87 3.02
CA GLU A 226 -26.17 -3.77 2.01
C GLU A 226 -25.22 -4.91 1.61
N PHE A 227 -23.95 -4.61 1.32
CA PHE A 227 -22.98 -5.62 0.91
C PHE A 227 -22.09 -6.11 2.07
N THR A 228 -21.89 -5.29 3.10
CA THR A 228 -20.99 -5.65 4.22
C THR A 228 -21.60 -6.69 5.15
N VAL A 229 -22.91 -6.65 5.40
CA VAL A 229 -23.59 -7.65 6.24
C VAL A 229 -23.50 -9.06 5.63
N PRO A 230 -23.87 -9.29 4.34
CA PRO A 230 -23.67 -10.58 3.69
C PRO A 230 -22.21 -11.04 3.71
N HIS A 231 -21.24 -10.14 3.48
CA HIS A 231 -19.82 -10.48 3.55
C HIS A 231 -19.43 -10.97 4.94
N LEU A 232 -19.74 -10.19 5.99
CA LEU A 232 -19.42 -10.54 7.38
C LEU A 232 -20.05 -11.86 7.82
N MET A 233 -21.25 -12.18 7.32
CA MET A 233 -21.95 -13.42 7.66
C MET A 233 -21.35 -14.66 6.99
N ASN A 234 -20.77 -14.53 5.80
CA ASN A 234 -20.41 -15.68 4.96
C ASN A 234 -18.90 -15.89 4.82
N ALA A 235 -18.12 -14.83 4.63
CA ALA A 235 -16.70 -14.93 4.32
C ALA A 235 -15.89 -15.55 5.48
N PRO A 236 -14.87 -16.39 5.20
CA PRO A 236 -13.95 -16.88 6.21
C PRO A 236 -13.10 -15.74 6.79
N PHE A 237 -12.89 -15.74 8.11
CA PHE A 237 -12.16 -14.70 8.86
C PHE A 237 -12.53 -13.26 8.41
N PRO A 238 -13.83 -12.91 8.45
CA PRO A 238 -14.30 -11.74 7.73
C PRO A 238 -13.89 -10.45 8.44
N ILE A 239 -13.41 -9.50 7.63
CA ILE A 239 -13.08 -8.14 8.05
C ILE A 239 -13.76 -7.19 7.08
N ILE A 240 -14.32 -6.09 7.58
CA ILE A 240 -14.59 -4.91 6.75
C ILE A 240 -13.68 -3.78 7.22
N SER A 241 -13.15 -3.02 6.27
CA SER A 241 -12.21 -1.93 6.56
C SER A 241 -12.64 -0.64 5.90
N PHE A 242 -12.85 0.40 6.71
CA PHE A 242 -12.87 1.79 6.22
C PHE A 242 -11.43 2.28 6.03
N GLY A 243 -11.19 3.27 5.18
CA GLY A 243 -9.86 3.82 4.94
C GLY A 243 -9.09 3.08 3.85
N GLN A 244 -9.39 3.39 2.59
CA GLN A 244 -8.83 2.77 1.41
C GLN A 244 -7.96 3.72 0.59
N GLY A 245 -7.15 3.16 -0.33
CA GLY A 245 -6.29 3.97 -1.20
C GLY A 245 -7.08 4.85 -2.18
N CYS A 246 -8.32 4.48 -2.53
CA CYS A 246 -9.22 5.23 -3.40
C CYS A 246 -10.13 6.23 -2.65
N GLU A 247 -9.74 6.67 -1.45
CA GLU A 247 -10.49 7.68 -0.69
C GLU A 247 -9.56 8.69 0.00
N GLY A 248 -10.17 9.68 0.65
CA GLY A 248 -9.50 10.63 1.54
C GLY A 248 -9.49 10.15 2.99
N GLU A 249 -9.88 11.01 3.92
CA GLU A 249 -9.89 10.68 5.35
C GLU A 249 -11.28 10.17 5.79
N PRO A 250 -11.41 8.89 6.18
CA PRO A 250 -12.71 8.31 6.57
C PRO A 250 -13.31 8.89 7.84
N LEU A 251 -12.53 9.44 8.78
CA LEU A 251 -13.09 10.11 9.97
C LEU A 251 -13.94 11.34 9.62
N LEU A 252 -13.80 11.92 8.43
CA LEU A 252 -14.70 12.99 7.97
C LEU A 252 -16.14 12.49 7.72
N MET A 253 -16.33 11.16 7.64
CA MET A 253 -17.61 10.50 7.42
C MET A 253 -18.14 9.79 8.68
N TRP A 254 -17.60 10.09 9.86
CA TRP A 254 -17.84 9.33 11.10
C TRP A 254 -19.32 9.21 11.49
N GLU A 255 -20.17 10.20 11.18
CA GLU A 255 -21.61 10.13 11.49
C GLU A 255 -22.28 9.00 10.70
N THR A 256 -22.04 8.96 9.38
CA THR A 256 -22.51 7.87 8.51
C THR A 256 -21.94 6.53 8.95
N LEU A 257 -20.65 6.49 9.27
CA LEU A 257 -19.99 5.26 9.73
C LEU A 257 -20.59 4.74 11.04
N CYS A 258 -20.87 5.62 12.01
CA CYS A 258 -21.54 5.23 13.26
C CYS A 258 -22.93 4.62 13.00
N VAL A 259 -23.71 5.17 12.07
CA VAL A 259 -25.02 4.62 11.69
C VAL A 259 -24.83 3.25 11.03
N ALA A 260 -23.91 3.13 10.07
CA ALA A 260 -23.64 1.88 9.37
C ALA A 260 -23.15 0.77 10.32
N ILE A 261 -22.21 1.07 11.22
CA ILE A 261 -21.68 0.10 12.20
C ILE A 261 -22.80 -0.40 13.11
N LYS A 262 -23.62 0.51 13.67
CA LYS A 262 -24.74 0.12 14.52
C LYS A 262 -25.73 -0.75 13.78
N GLU A 263 -26.04 -0.41 12.53
CA GLU A 263 -26.95 -1.20 11.71
C GLU A 263 -26.38 -2.58 11.39
N ILE A 264 -25.12 -2.67 10.93
CA ILE A 264 -24.41 -3.95 10.71
C ILE A 264 -24.49 -4.84 11.95
N ARG A 265 -24.26 -4.28 13.15
CA ARG A 265 -24.26 -5.01 14.42
C ARG A 265 -25.64 -5.46 14.88
N LYS A 266 -26.74 -4.94 14.31
CA LYS A 266 -28.08 -5.51 14.51
C LYS A 266 -28.26 -6.82 13.74
N HIS A 267 -27.60 -6.97 12.59
CA HIS A 267 -27.70 -8.17 11.75
C HIS A 267 -26.68 -9.24 12.11
N THR A 268 -25.45 -8.85 12.50
CA THR A 268 -24.38 -9.81 12.79
C THR A 268 -23.32 -9.29 13.76
N ASN A 269 -22.88 -10.18 14.66
CA ASN A 269 -21.69 -9.99 15.50
C ASN A 269 -20.43 -10.66 14.93
N ARG A 270 -20.52 -11.28 13.74
CA ARG A 270 -19.40 -11.96 13.10
C ARG A 270 -18.44 -10.94 12.47
N GLY A 271 -17.15 -11.24 12.56
CA GLY A 271 -16.08 -10.49 11.90
C GLY A 271 -15.71 -9.17 12.57
N SER A 272 -14.61 -8.59 12.11
CA SER A 272 -14.06 -7.34 12.65
C SER A 272 -14.38 -6.16 11.75
N ILE A 273 -14.67 -5.02 12.36
CA ILE A 273 -14.79 -3.72 11.68
C ILE A 273 -13.54 -2.91 12.01
N ASN A 274 -12.76 -2.59 10.98
CA ASN A 274 -11.52 -1.84 11.05
C ASN A 274 -11.68 -0.46 10.40
N ILE A 275 -10.86 0.50 10.84
CA ILE A 275 -10.67 1.78 10.13
C ILE A 275 -9.19 2.10 10.00
N ASN A 276 -8.73 2.35 8.77
CA ASN A 276 -7.45 2.98 8.51
C ASN A 276 -7.66 4.49 8.41
N THR A 277 -7.01 5.28 9.24
CA THR A 277 -7.25 6.73 9.33
C THR A 277 -5.94 7.47 9.57
N ASN A 278 -5.91 8.78 9.34
CA ASN A 278 -4.86 9.64 9.85
C ASN A 278 -5.00 9.97 11.34
N GLY A 279 -6.08 9.53 12.03
CA GLY A 279 -6.27 9.71 13.47
C GLY A 279 -6.60 11.15 13.90
N SER A 280 -6.98 12.01 12.96
CA SER A 280 -7.16 13.45 13.16
C SER A 280 -8.33 13.88 14.05
N MET A 281 -9.24 12.97 14.44
CA MET A 281 -10.48 13.33 15.15
C MET A 281 -10.79 12.39 16.34
N PRO A 282 -10.22 12.64 17.54
CA PRO A 282 -10.44 11.79 18.72
C PRO A 282 -11.92 11.61 19.10
N LYS A 283 -12.73 12.66 18.93
CA LYS A 283 -14.19 12.59 19.18
C LYS A 283 -14.89 11.61 18.23
N ALA A 284 -14.51 11.61 16.96
CA ALA A 284 -15.05 10.68 15.97
C ALA A 284 -14.64 9.24 16.29
N VAL A 285 -13.36 9.03 16.63
CA VAL A 285 -12.84 7.72 17.05
C VAL A 285 -13.60 7.20 18.27
N LYS A 286 -13.83 8.04 19.30
CA LYS A 286 -14.66 7.68 20.46
C LYS A 286 -16.05 7.19 20.05
N ALA A 287 -16.75 7.99 19.25
CA ALA A 287 -18.12 7.67 18.82
C ALA A 287 -18.18 6.37 18.00
N MET A 288 -17.20 6.13 17.13
CA MET A 288 -17.11 4.91 16.33
C MET A 288 -16.80 3.67 17.19
N CYS A 289 -15.91 3.79 18.18
CA CYS A 289 -15.65 2.72 19.15
C CYS A 289 -16.92 2.37 19.93
N GLU A 290 -17.63 3.39 20.44
CA GLU A 290 -18.93 3.20 21.12
C GLU A 290 -20.02 2.60 20.21
N ALA A 291 -19.92 2.82 18.89
CA ALA A 291 -20.81 2.22 17.91
C ALA A 291 -20.53 0.73 17.64
N GLY A 292 -19.31 0.25 17.94
CA GLY A 292 -18.91 -1.14 17.73
C GLY A 292 -17.71 -1.36 16.79
N LEU A 293 -16.90 -0.32 16.54
CA LEU A 293 -15.60 -0.45 15.84
C LEU A 293 -14.66 -1.36 16.65
N ASN A 294 -13.99 -2.31 15.98
CA ASN A 294 -13.12 -3.29 16.64
C ASN A 294 -11.64 -2.90 16.62
N SER A 295 -11.19 -2.28 15.53
CA SER A 295 -9.79 -1.91 15.37
C SER A 295 -9.63 -0.60 14.61
N ILE A 296 -8.49 0.05 14.87
CA ILE A 296 -8.08 1.28 14.22
C ILE A 296 -6.60 1.19 13.86
N ARG A 297 -6.25 1.65 12.67
CA ARG A 297 -4.86 1.88 12.26
C ARG A 297 -4.68 3.37 12.00
N VAL A 298 -3.81 4.01 12.78
CA VAL A 298 -3.44 5.42 12.57
C VAL A 298 -2.19 5.50 11.70
N SER A 299 -2.34 6.08 10.51
CA SER A 299 -1.28 6.21 9.53
C SER A 299 -0.36 7.37 9.89
N MET A 300 0.94 7.08 9.99
CA MET A 300 1.98 8.08 10.22
C MET A 300 3.27 7.68 9.51
N ASN A 301 3.98 8.66 8.94
CA ASN A 301 5.30 8.45 8.35
C ASN A 301 6.44 8.57 9.39
N SER A 302 6.15 9.16 10.56
CA SER A 302 7.13 9.32 11.64
C SER A 302 6.43 9.57 12.98
N ALA A 303 6.94 8.96 14.04
CA ALA A 303 6.57 9.29 15.42
C ALA A 303 7.15 10.65 15.91
N ARG A 304 7.97 11.31 15.09
CA ARG A 304 8.52 12.65 15.39
C ARG A 304 7.60 13.71 14.79
N LYS A 305 6.96 14.51 15.63
CA LYS A 305 6.02 15.58 15.25
C LYS A 305 6.50 16.44 14.08
N ASP A 306 7.72 16.98 14.15
CA ASP A 306 8.22 17.89 13.11
C ASP A 306 8.37 17.21 11.73
N ILE A 307 8.71 15.92 11.71
CA ILE A 307 8.83 15.14 10.46
C ILE A 307 7.44 14.80 9.93
N TYR A 308 6.53 14.40 10.83
CA TYR A 308 5.14 14.12 10.49
C TYR A 308 4.47 15.34 9.87
N THR A 309 4.52 16.50 10.55
CA THR A 309 3.84 17.72 10.13
C THR A 309 4.33 18.21 8.77
N LYS A 310 5.63 18.08 8.47
CA LYS A 310 6.18 18.44 7.16
C LYS A 310 5.63 17.58 6.03
N TYR A 311 5.42 16.30 6.28
CA TYR A 311 4.92 15.36 5.27
C TYR A 311 3.40 15.40 5.14
N TYR A 312 2.65 15.19 6.24
CA TYR A 312 1.19 15.09 6.22
C TYR A 312 0.49 16.45 6.02
N ARG A 313 1.19 17.55 6.33
CA ARG A 313 0.67 18.93 6.27
C ARG A 313 -0.77 19.03 6.80
N PRO A 314 -0.97 18.77 8.12
CA PRO A 314 -2.29 18.75 8.73
C PRO A 314 -3.09 20.02 8.45
N ASN A 315 -4.37 19.86 8.10
CA ASN A 315 -5.33 20.95 7.98
C ASN A 315 -6.46 20.71 8.98
N ASN A 316 -6.62 21.62 9.94
CA ASN A 316 -7.61 21.52 11.03
C ASN A 316 -7.43 20.33 12.00
N TYR A 317 -6.20 19.82 12.16
CA TYR A 317 -5.82 18.91 13.25
C TYR A 317 -4.33 19.05 13.57
N GLN A 318 -3.88 18.47 14.68
CA GLN A 318 -2.49 18.47 15.14
C GLN A 318 -1.99 17.05 15.43
N PHE A 319 -0.67 16.89 15.55
CA PHE A 319 -0.06 15.59 15.83
C PHE A 319 -0.57 14.97 17.15
N GLU A 320 -0.88 15.79 18.13
CA GLU A 320 -1.43 15.37 19.42
C GLU A 320 -2.79 14.69 19.29
N ASP A 321 -3.59 15.05 18.28
CA ASP A 321 -4.90 14.42 18.03
C ASP A 321 -4.74 12.94 17.66
N LEU A 322 -3.65 12.56 16.97
CA LEU A 322 -3.36 11.15 16.65
C LEU A 322 -3.13 10.33 17.92
N ILE A 323 -2.34 10.89 18.83
CA ILE A 323 -2.02 10.27 20.11
C ILE A 323 -3.30 10.11 20.93
N GLU A 324 -4.13 11.15 20.97
CA GLU A 324 -5.38 11.10 21.71
C GLU A 324 -6.37 10.11 21.10
N SER A 325 -6.48 10.03 19.78
CA SER A 325 -7.26 9.02 19.08
C SER A 325 -6.85 7.59 19.46
N LEU A 326 -5.55 7.30 19.49
CA LEU A 326 -5.03 5.99 19.91
C LEU A 326 -5.33 5.69 21.38
N LYS A 327 -5.18 6.67 22.27
CA LYS A 327 -5.53 6.52 23.70
C LYS A 327 -7.01 6.23 23.87
N VAL A 328 -7.88 6.98 23.20
CA VAL A 328 -9.34 6.80 23.23
C VAL A 328 -9.72 5.41 22.75
N ALA A 329 -9.19 4.98 21.60
CA ALA A 329 -9.46 3.65 21.05
C ALA A 329 -9.04 2.54 22.01
N LYS A 330 -7.82 2.62 22.55
CA LYS A 330 -7.32 1.65 23.54
C LYS A 330 -8.16 1.62 24.82
N ASN A 331 -8.56 2.79 25.33
CA ASN A 331 -9.41 2.88 26.53
C ASN A 331 -10.80 2.26 26.33
N LEU A 332 -11.30 2.24 25.10
CA LEU A 332 -12.57 1.63 24.72
C LEU A 332 -12.43 0.18 24.24
N GLY A 333 -11.23 -0.40 24.32
CA GLY A 333 -10.97 -1.80 23.99
C GLY A 333 -10.80 -2.09 22.49
N ALA A 334 -10.69 -1.07 21.64
CA ALA A 334 -10.34 -1.26 20.24
C ALA A 334 -8.84 -1.63 20.11
N TRP A 335 -8.54 -2.50 19.15
CA TRP A 335 -7.14 -2.81 18.79
C TRP A 335 -6.52 -1.62 18.04
N THR A 336 -5.30 -1.23 18.42
CA THR A 336 -4.58 -0.05 17.91
C THR A 336 -3.20 -0.40 17.37
#